data_AF-A0A5E4IJP9-F1
#
_entry.id   AF-A0A5E4IJP9-F1
#
_cell.length_a   1.000
_cell.length_b   1.000
_cell.length_c   1.000
_cell.angle_alpha   90.00
_cell.angle_beta   90.00
_cell.angle_gamma   90.00
#
_symmetry.space_group_name_H-M   'P 1'
#
loop_
_entity.id
_entity.type
_entity.pdbx_description
1 polymer ?
#
loop_
_entity_poly.entity_id
_entity_poly.type
_entity_poly.pdbx_seq_one_letter_code
_entity_poly.pdbx_strand_id
1 'polypeptide(L)'
;MMMRQLVPCLLAALICVAFAPVSYASGVADCTELSKLISQSGDTNMATNDLAFFLATHNYDATPKNGYVQVKIDGTIFKVVPNGSQPGLADLSIIN
;
A
#
# COMPACT_ATOMS: atom_id res chain seq x y z
N MET A 1 -34.84 -38.43 -11.09
CA MET A 1 -34.98 -37.02 -10.71
C MET A 1 -33.57 -36.49 -10.42
N MET A 2 -32.73 -36.29 -11.44
CA MET A 2 -32.60 -35.09 -12.28
C MET A 2 -32.14 -33.85 -11.48
N MET A 3 -30.82 -33.62 -11.56
CA MET A 3 -30.04 -32.38 -11.56
C MET A 3 -30.52 -31.17 -10.74
N ARG A 4 -29.67 -30.73 -9.81
CA ARG A 4 -29.56 -29.32 -9.39
C ARG A 4 -28.10 -28.86 -9.44
N GLN A 5 -27.78 -28.30 -10.60
CA GLN A 5 -27.00 -27.09 -10.83
C GLN A 5 -25.57 -27.00 -10.25
N LEU A 6 -24.64 -27.21 -11.18
CA LEU A 6 -23.30 -26.63 -11.28
C LEU A 6 -23.30 -25.12 -10.99
N VAL A 7 -22.51 -24.68 -10.01
CA VAL A 7 -21.68 -23.45 -10.10
C VAL A 7 -20.42 -23.67 -9.25
N PRO A 8 -19.29 -24.07 -9.84
CA PRO A 8 -18.00 -24.16 -9.15
C PRO A 8 -17.27 -22.82 -9.32
N CYS A 9 -17.55 -21.83 -8.47
CA CYS A 9 -16.76 -20.60 -8.44
C CYS A 9 -15.59 -20.78 -7.50
N LEU A 10 -14.51 -21.32 -8.07
CA LEU A 10 -13.11 -21.01 -7.78
C LEU A 10 -12.95 -19.68 -7.01
N LEU A 11 -12.88 -19.75 -5.67
CA LEU A 11 -12.18 -18.74 -4.89
C LEU A 11 -10.84 -19.35 -4.55
N ALA A 12 -9.91 -19.10 -5.47
CA ALA A 12 -8.51 -19.48 -5.37
C ALA A 12 -7.96 -19.03 -4.00
N ALA A 13 -7.32 -19.97 -3.33
CA ALA A 13 -6.60 -19.77 -2.09
C ALA A 13 -5.53 -18.68 -2.28
N LEU A 14 -5.75 -17.50 -1.70
CA LEU A 14 -4.71 -16.49 -1.56
C LEU A 14 -4.10 -16.65 -0.16
N ILE A 15 -3.35 -17.75 -0.02
CA ILE A 15 -2.48 -17.96 1.15
C ILE A 15 -1.26 -17.06 0.91
N CYS A 16 -1.32 -15.82 1.39
CA CYS A 16 -0.15 -14.98 1.56
C CYS A 16 0.74 -15.64 2.63
N VAL A 17 1.69 -16.46 2.20
CA VAL A 17 2.81 -16.89 3.03
C VAL A 17 3.67 -15.66 3.27
N ALA A 18 3.43 -14.97 4.38
CA ALA A 18 4.31 -13.92 4.86
C ALA A 18 5.61 -14.58 5.34
N PHE A 19 6.61 -14.64 4.46
CA PHE A 19 8.00 -14.74 4.89
C PHE A 19 8.36 -13.40 5.55
N ALA A 20 8.33 -13.36 6.88
CA ALA A 20 8.87 -12.24 7.64
C ALA A 20 10.35 -12.50 7.91
N PRO A 21 11.31 -11.75 7.32
CA PRO A 21 12.59 -11.58 7.97
C PRO A 21 12.37 -10.69 9.19
N VAL A 22 12.47 -11.29 10.37
CA VAL A 22 12.53 -10.55 11.64
C VAL A 22 13.89 -9.87 11.70
N SER A 23 13.96 -8.63 11.21
CA SER A 23 15.08 -7.72 11.42
C SER A 23 14.63 -6.65 12.40
N TYR A 24 14.97 -6.82 13.68
CA TYR A 24 14.90 -5.74 14.66
C TYR A 24 16.08 -4.80 14.44
N ALA A 25 15.96 -3.90 13.46
CA ALA A 25 16.84 -2.75 13.37
C ALA A 25 16.14 -1.57 14.07
N SER A 26 16.51 -1.32 15.33
CA SER A 26 16.19 -0.06 16.01
C SER A 26 17.05 1.05 15.40
N GLY A 27 16.63 1.54 14.25
CA GLY A 27 17.13 2.72 13.56
C GLY A 27 15.94 3.38 12.88
N VAL A 28 15.94 4.70 12.78
CA VAL A 28 14.88 5.48 12.10
C VAL A 28 14.46 4.76 10.82
N ALA A 29 13.16 4.41 10.71
CA ALA A 29 12.65 3.68 9.55
C ALA A 29 13.09 4.38 8.26
N ASP A 30 13.82 3.66 7.40
CA ASP A 30 14.35 4.22 6.17
C ASP A 30 13.22 4.36 5.14
N CYS A 31 12.68 5.57 5.04
CA CYS A 31 11.64 5.92 4.08
C CYS A 31 12.20 6.64 2.83
N THR A 32 13.51 6.58 2.59
CA THR A 32 14.16 7.27 1.46
C THR A 32 13.61 6.77 0.13
N GLU A 33 13.49 5.45 -0.03
CA GLU A 33 12.97 4.85 -1.27
C GLU A 33 11.49 5.13 -1.47
N LEU A 34 10.70 5.14 -0.39
CA LEU A 34 9.29 5.53 -0.45
C LEU A 34 9.16 6.99 -0.88
N SER A 35 9.96 7.88 -0.30
CA SER A 35 9.97 9.31 -0.60
C SER A 35 10.34 9.56 -2.07
N LYS A 36 11.35 8.85 -2.60
CA LYS A 36 11.72 8.91 -4.02
C LYS A 36 10.58 8.43 -4.93
N LEU A 37 9.95 7.32 -4.57
CA LEU A 37 8.86 6.73 -5.35
C LEU A 37 7.68 7.69 -5.47
N ILE A 38 7.24 8.29 -4.36
CA ILE A 38 6.09 9.21 -4.35
C ILE A 38 6.42 10.62 -4.88
N SER A 39 7.70 10.96 -5.02
CA SER A 39 8.13 12.24 -5.62
C SER A 39 8.12 12.22 -7.16
N GLN A 40 7.81 11.08 -7.78
CA GLN A 40 7.65 10.98 -9.23
C GLN A 40 6.51 11.87 -9.74
N SER A 41 6.52 12.20 -11.04
CA SER A 41 5.45 13.02 -11.64
C SER A 41 4.09 12.43 -11.33
N GLY A 42 3.20 13.24 -10.75
CA GLY A 42 1.92 12.81 -10.22
C GLY A 42 0.83 12.66 -11.28
N ASP A 43 -0.08 11.70 -11.07
CA ASP A 43 -1.40 11.72 -11.69
C ASP A 43 -2.34 12.58 -10.83
N THR A 44 -2.90 13.63 -11.43
CA THR A 44 -3.83 14.54 -10.75
C THR A 44 -5.12 13.89 -10.26
N ASN A 45 -5.47 12.73 -10.80
CA ASN A 45 -6.67 11.97 -10.45
C ASN A 45 -6.37 10.78 -9.53
N MET A 46 -5.15 10.67 -9.01
CA MET A 46 -4.75 9.56 -8.13
C MET A 46 -5.64 9.53 -6.87
N ALA A 47 -6.51 8.54 -6.76
CA ALA A 47 -7.32 8.35 -5.56
C ALA A 47 -6.51 7.61 -4.47
N THR A 48 -6.97 7.69 -3.22
CA THR A 48 -6.33 7.00 -2.10
C THR A 48 -6.21 5.49 -2.30
N ASN A 49 -7.23 4.86 -2.90
CA ASN A 49 -7.21 3.42 -3.18
C ASN A 49 -6.21 3.06 -4.27
N ASP A 50 -6.11 3.88 -5.32
CA ASP A 50 -5.15 3.68 -6.41
C ASP A 50 -3.73 3.85 -5.91
N LEU A 51 -3.49 4.84 -5.04
CA LEU A 51 -2.21 5.03 -4.37
C LEU A 51 -1.85 3.83 -3.48
N ALA A 52 -2.80 3.29 -2.71
CA ALA A 52 -2.55 2.10 -1.88
C ALA A 52 -2.21 0.88 -2.74
N PHE A 53 -2.91 0.68 -3.85
CA PHE A 53 -2.60 -0.37 -4.82
C PHE A 53 -1.22 -0.18 -5.44
N PHE A 54 -0.90 1.03 -5.90
CA PHE A 54 0.41 1.37 -6.44
C PHE A 54 1.54 1.11 -5.44
N LEU A 55 1.37 1.46 -4.17
CA LEU A 55 2.37 1.19 -3.14
C LEU A 55 2.51 -0.32 -2.88
N ALA A 56 1.40 -1.06 -2.89
CA ALA A 56 1.42 -2.51 -2.75
C ALA A 56 2.13 -3.22 -3.91
N THR A 57 2.03 -2.72 -5.16
CA THR A 57 2.81 -3.28 -6.30
C THR A 57 4.31 -3.03 -6.18
N HIS A 58 4.73 -2.11 -5.30
CA HIS A 58 6.12 -1.83 -4.96
C HIS A 58 6.54 -2.47 -3.62
N ASN A 59 5.81 -3.48 -3.14
CA ASN A 59 6.08 -4.24 -1.91
C ASN A 59 6.00 -3.45 -0.60
N TYR A 60 5.27 -2.32 -0.58
CA TYR A 60 4.97 -1.63 0.68
C TYR A 60 3.73 -2.21 1.37
N ASP A 61 3.78 -2.31 2.70
CA ASP A 61 2.62 -2.62 3.54
C ASP A 61 1.72 -1.37 3.61
N ALA A 62 0.84 -1.24 2.62
CA ALA A 62 0.00 -0.07 2.38
C ALA A 62 -1.48 -0.37 2.67
N THR A 63 -2.06 0.31 3.65
CA THR A 63 -3.49 0.19 4.01
C THR A 63 -4.23 1.49 3.69
N PRO A 64 -5.22 1.50 2.78
CA PRO A 64 -6.02 2.69 2.52
C PRO A 64 -6.88 3.04 3.74
N LYS A 65 -6.93 4.33 4.07
CA LYS A 65 -7.81 4.95 5.07
C LYS A 65 -8.61 6.05 4.40
N ASN A 66 -9.53 6.68 5.15
CA ASN A 66 -10.33 7.78 4.60
C ASN A 66 -9.43 9.00 4.31
N GLY A 67 -9.10 9.21 3.02
CA GLY A 67 -8.32 10.34 2.52
C GLY A 67 -6.80 10.21 2.59
N TYR A 68 -6.25 9.06 3.00
CA TYR A 68 -4.80 8.80 3.04
C TYR A 68 -4.48 7.30 3.07
N VAL A 69 -3.24 6.94 2.80
CA VAL A 69 -2.71 5.57 2.90
C VAL A 69 -1.79 5.49 4.11
N GLN A 70 -1.96 4.47 4.95
CA GLN A 70 -0.99 4.12 5.98
C GLN A 70 0.06 3.19 5.39
N VAL A 71 1.33 3.53 5.53
CA VAL A 71 2.44 2.67 5.13
C VAL A 71 3.25 2.30 6.35
N LYS A 72 3.47 1.00 6.57
CA LYS A 72 4.29 0.51 7.68
C LYS A 72 5.69 0.15 7.19
N ILE A 73 6.72 0.79 7.77
CA ILE A 73 8.14 0.52 7.48
C ILE A 73 8.85 0.37 8.82
N ASP A 74 9.49 -0.79 9.04
CA ASP A 74 10.24 -1.09 10.26
C ASP A 74 9.48 -0.78 11.58
N GLY A 75 8.17 -1.01 11.57
CA GLY A 75 7.30 -0.75 12.72
C GLY A 75 6.83 0.70 12.86
N THR A 76 7.38 1.64 12.08
CA THR A 76 6.91 3.03 12.00
C THR A 76 5.74 3.15 11.02
N ILE A 77 4.71 3.91 11.40
CA ILE A 77 3.54 4.16 10.57
C ILE A 77 3.66 5.54 9.92
N PHE A 78 3.66 5.55 8.59
CA PHE A 78 3.65 6.75 7.78
C PHE A 78 2.27 7.01 7.20
N LYS A 79 1.89 8.28 7.12
CA LYS A 79 0.74 8.79 6.40
C LYS A 79 1.20 9.25 5.02
N VAL A 80 0.59 8.70 3.98
CA VAL A 80 0.83 9.07 2.59
C VAL A 80 -0.46 9.63 2.00
N VAL A 81 -0.46 10.88 1.56
CA VAL A 81 -1.65 11.60 1.06
C VAL A 81 -1.47 11.92 -0.42
N PRO A 82 -2.38 11.51 -1.33
CA PRO A 82 -2.29 11.90 -2.73
C PRO A 82 -2.21 13.42 -2.91
N ASN A 83 -1.31 13.89 -3.76
CA ASN A 83 -1.04 15.32 -3.96
C ASN A 83 -2.03 16.01 -4.91
N GLY A 84 -2.83 15.24 -5.65
CA GLY A 84 -3.79 15.76 -6.61
C GLY A 84 -3.11 16.69 -7.62
N SER A 85 -3.50 17.96 -7.67
CA SER A 85 -2.93 18.95 -8.60
C SER A 85 -1.53 19.44 -8.22
N GLN A 86 -1.00 19.06 -7.06
CA GLN A 86 0.35 19.43 -6.64
C GLN A 86 1.40 18.50 -7.27
N PRO A 87 2.66 18.95 -7.42
CA PRO A 87 3.75 18.09 -7.88
C PRO A 87 3.95 16.87 -6.99
N GLY A 88 4.43 15.76 -7.58
CA GLY A 88 4.56 14.49 -6.88
C GLY A 88 3.27 13.66 -6.92
N LEU A 89 3.37 12.36 -6.67
CA LEU A 89 2.22 11.47 -6.50
C LEU A 89 1.54 11.70 -5.15
N ALA A 90 2.34 11.87 -4.10
CA ALA A 90 1.83 11.98 -2.73
C ALA A 90 2.84 12.61 -1.76
N ASP A 91 2.30 13.16 -0.68
CA ASP A 91 3.04 13.70 0.45
C ASP A 91 3.14 12.67 1.58
N LEU A 92 4.32 12.65 2.23
CA LEU A 92 4.65 11.74 3.32
C LEU A 92 4.74 12.49 4.66
N SER A 93 4.11 11.96 5.71
CA SER A 93 4.27 12.44 7.08
C SER A 93 4.25 11.27 8.07
N ILE A 94 4.85 11.43 9.26
CA ILE A 94 4.83 10.40 10.30
C ILE A 94 3.51 10.50 11.08
N ILE A 95 2.88 9.36 11.35
CA ILE A 95 1.77 9.28 12.32
C ILE A 95 2.36 8.84 13.65
N ASN A 96 2.43 9.77 14.61
CA ASN A 96 2.70 9.44 16.01
C ASN A 96 1.40 9.10 16.76
#